data_AF-A0A0J9Y9C3-F1
#
_entry.id   AF-A0A0J9Y9C3-F1
#
_cell.length_a   1.000
_cell.length_b   1.000
_cell.length_c   1.000
_cell.angle_alpha   90.00
_cell.angle_beta   90.00
_cell.angle_gamma   90.00
#
_symmetry.space_group_name_H-M   'P 1'
#
loop_
_entity.id
_entity.type
_entity.pdbx_description
1 polymer ?
#
loop_
_entity_poly.entity_id
_entity_poly.type
_entity_poly.pdbx_seq_one_letter_code
_entity_poly.pdbx_strand_id
1 'polypeptide(L)'
;LVIPKWAEELIPPFMNHITHTAPLPFILVDTLLTCHRAPSRKIGSIIIIALVIFYFSMIFGVGYFDGYWVYPFMEYLLVIGFKIMFFILIIFLWVIYIFGDKMNVMVWGKVIIYLYDFIFN
;
A
#
# COMPACT_ATOMS: atom_id res chain seq x y z
N LEU A 1 -3.84 -15.78 4.76
CA LEU A 1 -3.53 -15.27 3.41
C LEU A 1 -4.84 -15.21 2.63
N VAL A 2 -5.01 -14.21 1.77
CA VAL A 2 -6.32 -13.88 1.18
C VAL A 2 -6.31 -14.19 -0.31
N ILE A 3 -6.31 -15.48 -0.66
CA ILE A 3 -6.58 -15.94 -2.02
C ILE A 3 -7.74 -16.93 -1.93
N PRO A 4 -8.79 -16.79 -2.77
CA PRO A 4 -9.91 -17.72 -2.75
C PRO A 4 -9.46 -19.11 -3.23
N LYS A 5 -10.07 -20.18 -2.71
CA LYS A 5 -9.66 -21.58 -2.98
C LYS A 5 -9.49 -21.89 -4.46
N TRP A 6 -10.42 -21.41 -5.29
CA TRP A 6 -10.37 -21.62 -6.74
C TRP A 6 -9.10 -21.04 -7.39
N ALA A 7 -8.55 -19.94 -6.84
CA ALA A 7 -7.32 -19.33 -7.32
C ALA A 7 -6.08 -19.98 -6.69
N GLU A 8 -6.18 -20.47 -5.45
CA GLU A 8 -5.10 -21.23 -4.79
C GLU A 8 -4.78 -22.53 -5.54
N GLU A 9 -5.77 -23.17 -6.15
CA GLU A 9 -5.57 -24.37 -6.98
C GLU A 9 -4.79 -24.10 -8.28
N LEU A 10 -4.75 -22.83 -8.73
CA LEU A 10 -4.12 -22.44 -9.99
C LEU A 10 -2.65 -22.02 -9.85
N ILE A 11 -2.19 -21.72 -8.63
CA ILE A 11 -0.86 -21.15 -8.39
C ILE A 11 -0.10 -21.92 -7.30
N PRO A 12 1.25 -21.94 -7.35
CA PRO A 12 2.03 -22.51 -6.25
C PRO A 12 1.73 -21.81 -4.90
N PRO A 13 1.68 -22.55 -3.77
CA PRO A 13 1.30 -21.97 -2.46
C PRO A 13 2.17 -20.80 -2.01
N PHE A 14 3.46 -20.77 -2.39
CA PHE A 14 4.37 -19.68 -2.05
C PHE A 14 3.99 -18.36 -2.74
N MET A 15 3.29 -18.40 -3.88
CA MET A 15 2.84 -17.20 -4.59
C MET A 15 1.92 -16.36 -3.72
N ASN A 16 1.11 -17.03 -2.89
CA ASN A 16 0.26 -16.36 -1.92
C ASN A 16 1.09 -15.55 -0.91
N HIS A 17 2.24 -16.05 -0.46
CA HIS A 17 3.13 -15.25 0.39
C HIS A 17 3.82 -14.11 -0.37
N ILE A 18 4.25 -14.36 -1.61
CA ILE A 18 4.95 -13.37 -2.44
C ILE A 18 4.12 -12.11 -2.64
N THR A 19 2.81 -12.22 -2.87
CA THR A 19 1.94 -11.04 -3.05
C THR A 19 1.93 -10.11 -1.85
N HIS A 20 2.22 -10.61 -0.64
CA HIS A 20 2.23 -9.81 0.59
C HIS A 20 3.62 -9.38 1.04
N THR A 21 4.68 -10.14 0.74
CA THR A 21 6.04 -9.85 1.24
C THR A 21 6.94 -9.22 0.20
N ALA A 22 6.77 -9.57 -1.08
CA ALA A 22 7.68 -9.16 -2.13
C ALA A 22 7.58 -7.69 -2.58
N PRO A 23 6.43 -6.99 -2.48
CA PRO A 23 6.37 -5.58 -2.89
C PRO A 23 7.40 -4.68 -2.18
N LEU A 24 7.66 -4.90 -0.90
CA LEU A 24 8.62 -4.10 -0.13
C LEU A 24 10.06 -4.19 -0.65
N PRO A 25 10.71 -5.38 -0.73
CA PRO A 25 12.07 -5.47 -1.26
C PRO A 25 12.18 -5.01 -2.72
N PHE A 26 11.17 -5.27 -3.56
CA PHE A 26 11.20 -4.80 -4.95
C PHE A 26 11.15 -3.27 -5.05
N ILE A 27 10.28 -2.60 -4.29
CA ILE A 27 10.25 -1.13 -4.24
C ILE A 27 11.56 -0.55 -3.68
N LEU A 28 12.19 -1.22 -2.71
CA LEU A 28 13.48 -0.78 -2.17
C LEU A 28 14.59 -0.88 -3.21
N VAL A 29 14.70 -2.01 -3.92
CA VAL A 29 15.66 -2.19 -5.02
C VAL A 29 15.41 -1.17 -6.12
N ASP A 30 14.15 -0.96 -6.50
CA ASP A 30 13.77 0.02 -7.50
C ASP A 30 14.16 1.45 -7.09
N THR A 31 13.95 1.83 -5.82
CA THR A 31 14.38 3.14 -5.29
C THR A 31 15.91 3.33 -5.34
N LEU A 32 16.68 2.25 -5.21
CA LEU A 32 18.15 2.28 -5.32
C LEU A 32 18.64 2.40 -6.76
N LEU A 33 17.89 1.85 -7.72
CA LEU A 33 18.28 1.79 -9.14
C LEU A 33 17.72 2.96 -9.95
N THR A 34 16.60 3.52 -9.53
CA THR A 34 15.85 4.54 -10.27
C THR A 34 15.58 5.77 -9.41
N CYS A 35 15.86 6.95 -9.95
CA CYS A 35 15.53 8.22 -9.32
C CYS A 35 14.03 8.53 -9.51
N HIS A 36 13.28 8.53 -8.40
CA HIS A 36 11.85 8.80 -8.42
C HIS A 36 11.54 10.26 -8.07
N ARG A 37 10.37 10.74 -8.51
CA ARG A 37 9.78 11.98 -7.98
C ARG A 37 8.47 11.63 -7.29
N ALA A 38 8.45 11.72 -5.97
CA ALA A 38 7.20 11.56 -5.24
C ALA A 38 6.21 12.69 -5.64
N PRO A 39 4.91 12.39 -5.76
CA PRO A 39 3.90 13.41 -5.96
C PRO A 39 3.92 14.41 -4.80
N SER A 40 3.37 15.60 -5.00
CA SER A 40 3.27 16.60 -3.93
C SER A 40 2.57 16.01 -2.70
N ARG A 41 2.90 16.51 -1.49
CA ARG A 41 2.32 15.99 -0.23
C ARG A 41 0.78 15.97 -0.24
N LYS A 42 0.15 16.95 -0.89
CA LYS A 42 -1.32 17.00 -1.04
C LYS A 42 -1.83 15.84 -1.89
N ILE A 43 -1.22 15.63 -3.06
CA ILE A 43 -1.61 14.55 -3.98
C ILE A 43 -1.31 13.19 -3.35
N GLY A 44 -0.14 13.01 -2.73
CA GLY A 44 0.22 11.78 -2.03
C GLY A 44 -0.79 11.44 -0.93
N SER A 45 -1.20 12.41 -0.11
CA SER A 45 -2.23 12.20 0.92
C SER A 45 -3.59 11.81 0.31
N ILE A 46 -4.00 12.44 -0.80
CA ILE A 46 -5.26 12.09 -1.49
C ILE A 46 -5.21 10.65 -1.99
N ILE A 47 -4.09 10.26 -2.63
CA ILE A 47 -3.90 8.90 -3.13
C ILE A 47 -3.97 7.88 -1.98
N ILE A 48 -3.32 8.15 -0.85
CA ILE A 48 -3.33 7.25 0.32
C ILE A 48 -4.75 7.09 0.86
N ILE A 49 -5.49 8.20 1.03
CA ILE A 49 -6.87 8.16 1.52
C ILE A 49 -7.75 7.36 0.54
N ALA A 50 -7.62 7.63 -0.77
CA ALA A 50 -8.36 6.91 -1.80
C ALA A 50 -8.04 5.40 -1.78
N LEU A 51 -6.77 5.03 -1.62
CA LEU A 51 -6.33 3.64 -1.53
C LEU A 51 -6.94 2.93 -0.31
N VAL A 52 -6.92 3.56 0.86
CA VAL A 52 -7.51 2.98 2.07
C VAL A 52 -9.02 2.84 1.93
N ILE A 53 -9.72 3.86 1.40
CA ILE A 53 -11.16 3.78 1.14
C ILE A 53 -11.47 2.61 0.21
N PHE A 54 -10.78 2.54 -0.93
CA PHE A 54 -10.96 1.47 -1.90
C PHE A 54 -10.75 0.08 -1.28
N TYR A 55 -9.68 -0.09 -0.51
CA TYR A 55 -9.38 -1.36 0.15
C TYR A 55 -10.44 -1.75 1.20
N PHE A 56 -10.89 -0.80 2.01
CA PHE A 56 -11.97 -1.05 2.97
C PHE A 56 -13.30 -1.36 2.28
N SER A 57 -13.62 -0.69 1.17
CA SER A 57 -14.80 -1.01 0.36
C SER A 57 -14.78 -2.44 -0.13
N MET A 58 -13.62 -2.96 -0.55
CA MET A 58 -13.47 -4.37 -0.92
C MET A 58 -13.70 -5.31 0.27
N ILE A 59 -13.10 -5.03 1.44
CA ILE A 59 -13.28 -5.84 2.65
C ILE A 59 -14.75 -5.86 3.09
N PHE A 60 -15.40 -4.70 3.16
CA PHE A 60 -16.82 -4.61 3.50
C PHE A 60 -17.71 -5.26 2.45
N GLY A 61 -17.32 -5.19 1.17
CA GLY A 61 -17.99 -5.91 0.09
C GLY A 61 -18.00 -7.41 0.34
N VAL A 62 -16.86 -8.02 0.63
CA VAL A 62 -16.78 -9.46 0.97
C VAL A 62 -17.63 -9.78 2.20
N GLY A 63 -17.52 -8.97 3.26
CA GLY A 63 -18.34 -9.14 4.47
C GLY A 63 -19.84 -9.09 4.22
N TYR A 64 -20.29 -8.21 3.32
CA TYR A 64 -21.69 -8.02 2.99
C TYR A 64 -22.25 -9.06 2.01
N PHE A 65 -21.52 -9.34 0.91
CA PHE A 65 -21.98 -10.21 -0.16
C PHE A 65 -21.71 -11.70 0.10
N ASP A 66 -20.54 -12.03 0.66
CA ASP A 66 -20.12 -13.42 0.86
C ASP A 66 -20.43 -13.94 2.27
N GLY A 67 -20.82 -13.05 3.19
CA GLY A 67 -21.24 -13.40 4.55
C GLY A 67 -20.10 -13.82 5.48
N TYR A 68 -18.83 -13.58 5.10
CA TYR A 68 -17.67 -13.83 5.94
C TYR A 68 -16.68 -12.67 5.86
N TRP A 69 -15.85 -12.50 6.90
CA TRP A 69 -14.82 -11.46 6.90
C TRP A 69 -13.50 -11.98 6.34
N VAL A 70 -12.85 -11.14 5.53
CA VAL A 70 -11.49 -11.39 5.00
C VAL A 70 -10.50 -11.76 6.10
N TYR A 71 -10.67 -11.16 7.29
CA TYR A 71 -9.89 -11.47 8.47
C TYR A 71 -10.82 -11.89 9.62
N PRO A 72 -10.63 -13.08 10.24
CA PRO A 72 -11.55 -13.59 11.25
C PRO A 72 -11.77 -12.65 12.44
N PHE A 73 -10.76 -11.89 12.85
CA PHE A 73 -10.89 -10.97 13.99
C PHE A 73 -11.88 -9.81 13.73
N MET A 74 -12.18 -9.51 12.46
CA MET A 74 -13.11 -8.43 12.10
C MET A 74 -14.56 -8.75 12.46
N GLU A 75 -14.90 -10.04 12.63
CA GLU A 75 -16.20 -10.46 13.11
C GLU A 75 -16.49 -9.95 14.53
N TYR A 76 -15.44 -9.76 15.32
CA TYR A 76 -15.54 -9.29 16.71
C TYR A 76 -15.41 -7.75 16.82
N LEU A 77 -15.24 -7.04 15.71
CA LEU A 77 -15.06 -5.59 15.73
C LEU A 77 -16.40 -4.85 15.73
N LEU A 78 -16.54 -3.92 16.68
CA LEU A 78 -17.57 -2.89 16.64
C LEU A 78 -17.23 -1.83 15.58
N VAL A 79 -18.22 -1.02 15.19
CA VAL A 79 -18.05 0.11 14.26
C VAL A 79 -16.90 1.04 14.67
N ILE A 80 -16.70 1.25 15.97
CA ILE A 80 -15.58 2.05 16.49
C ILE A 80 -14.21 1.40 16.19
N GLY A 81 -14.12 0.07 16.24
CA GLY A 81 -12.90 -0.67 15.93
C GLY A 81 -12.50 -0.50 14.46
N PHE A 82 -13.47 -0.60 13.55
CA PHE A 82 -13.24 -0.33 12.13
C PHE A 82 -12.78 1.10 11.87
N LYS A 83 -13.37 2.10 12.55
CA LYS A 83 -12.93 3.50 12.45
C LYS A 83 -11.48 3.67 12.91
N ILE A 84 -11.13 3.12 14.07
CA ILE A 84 -9.76 3.19 14.61
C ILE A 84 -8.77 2.55 13.62
N MET A 85 -9.08 1.36 13.11
CA MET A 85 -8.25 0.66 12.14
C MET A 85 -8.05 1.47 10.85
N PHE A 86 -9.12 2.11 10.35
CA PHE A 86 -9.06 2.98 9.17
C PHE A 86 -8.07 4.15 9.37
N PHE A 87 -8.15 4.86 10.51
CA PHE A 87 -7.23 5.97 10.79
C PHE A 87 -5.79 5.49 11.01
N ILE A 88 -5.58 4.38 11.71
CA ILE A 88 -4.25 3.80 11.90
C ILE A 88 -3.61 3.47 10.55
N LEU A 89 -4.36 2.86 9.64
CA LEU A 89 -3.85 2.48 8.32
C LEU A 89 -3.49 3.70 7.46
N ILE A 90 -4.30 4.77 7.49
CA ILE A 90 -3.95 6.03 6.80
C ILE A 90 -2.64 6.59 7.35
N ILE A 91 -2.50 6.70 8.68
CA ILE A 91 -1.30 7.24 9.31
C ILE A 91 -0.08 6.37 8.96
N PHE A 92 -0.23 5.05 9.05
CA PHE A 92 0.84 4.10 8.74
C PHE A 92 1.33 4.22 7.31
N LEU A 93 0.43 4.21 6.32
CA LEU A 93 0.78 4.39 4.91
C LEU A 93 1.37 5.77 4.64
N TRP A 94 0.90 6.81 5.33
CA TRP A 94 1.46 8.15 5.23
C TRP A 94 2.91 8.20 5.72
N VAL A 95 3.22 7.56 6.86
CA VAL A 95 4.59 7.43 7.36
C VAL A 95 5.48 6.70 6.34
N ILE A 96 5.01 5.60 5.75
CA ILE A 96 5.74 4.87 4.69
C ILE A 96 6.02 5.78 3.49
N TYR A 97 5.02 6.55 3.04
CA TYR A 97 5.19 7.50 1.94
C TYR A 97 6.25 8.56 2.23
N ILE A 98 6.22 9.18 3.42
CA ILE A 98 7.25 10.15 3.83
C ILE A 98 8.63 9.48 3.89
N PHE A 99 8.69 8.25 4.41
CA PHE A 99 9.93 7.50 4.52
C PHE A 99 10.53 7.19 3.14
N GLY A 100 9.74 6.66 2.21
CA GLY A 100 10.19 6.35 0.84
C GLY A 100 10.67 7.59 0.09
N ASP A 101 9.94 8.71 0.19
CA ASP A 101 10.36 9.97 -0.42
C ASP A 101 11.68 10.52 0.17
N LYS A 102 11.84 10.43 1.51
CA LYS A 102 13.11 10.79 2.15
C LYS A 102 14.25 9.88 1.70
N MET A 103 14.04 8.57 1.59
CA MET A 103 15.04 7.63 1.10
C MET A 103 15.50 7.99 -0.31
N ASN A 104 14.56 8.25 -1.21
CA ASN A 104 14.88 8.65 -2.58
C ASN A 104 15.71 9.94 -2.63
N VAL A 105 15.37 10.94 -1.82
CA VAL A 105 16.16 12.18 -1.69
C VAL A 105 17.56 11.93 -1.09
N MET A 106 17.71 10.98 -0.15
CA MET A 106 19.00 10.64 0.44
C MET A 106 19.92 9.92 -0.57
N VAL A 107 19.38 9.04 -1.41
CA VAL A 107 20.15 8.28 -2.40
C VAL A 107 20.58 9.18 -3.56
N TRP A 108 19.65 9.96 -4.10
CA TRP A 108 19.88 10.70 -5.36
C TRP A 108 20.22 12.18 -5.15
N GLY A 109 19.90 12.76 -4.00
CA GLY A 109 20.10 14.18 -3.73
C GLY A 109 19.07 15.09 -4.41
N LYS A 110 18.73 16.21 -3.77
CA LYS A 110 17.69 17.13 -4.26
C LYS A 110 18.01 17.71 -5.64
N VAL A 111 19.27 18.09 -5.88
CA VAL A 111 19.68 18.77 -7.13
C VAL A 111 19.50 17.84 -8.33
N ILE A 112 19.89 16.57 -8.22
CA ILE A 112 19.77 15.58 -9.29
C ILE A 112 18.29 15.31 -9.59
N ILE A 113 17.44 15.23 -8.57
CA ILE A 113 15.99 15.04 -8.76
C ILE A 113 15.37 16.19 -9.57
N TYR A 114 15.73 17.45 -9.26
CA TYR A 114 15.22 18.61 -10.01
C TYR A 114 15.79 18.68 -11.43
N LEU A 115 17.07 18.34 -11.63
CA LEU A 115 17.69 18.29 -12.96
C LEU A 115 17.07 17.19 -13.83
N TYR A 116 16.81 16.02 -13.25
CA TYR A 116 16.11 14.93 -13.92
C TYR A 116 14.71 15.39 -14.37
N ASP A 117 13.96 16.07 -13.49
CA ASP A 117 12.64 16.61 -13.84
C ASP A 117 12.73 17.63 -14.99
N PHE A 118 13.73 18.53 -14.97
CA PHE A 118 13.90 19.52 -16.04
C PHE A 118 14.31 18.92 -17.39
N ILE A 119 15.06 17.82 -17.40
CA ILE A 119 15.57 17.20 -18.63
C ILE A 119 14.52 16.28 -19.26
N PHE A 120 13.70 15.59 -18.44
CA PHE A 120 12.85 14.50 -18.90
C PHE A 120 11.34 14.76 -18.78
N ASN A 121 10.89 15.87 -18.20
CA ASN A 121 9.49 16.35 -18.21
C ASN A 121 9.38 17.76 -18.80
#